data_AF-A0A1Q3DZ11-F1
#
_entry.id   AF-A0A1Q3DZ11-F1
#
_cell.length_a   1.000
_cell.length_b   1.000
_cell.length_c   1.000
_cell.angle_alpha   90.00
_cell.angle_beta   90.00
_cell.angle_gamma   90.00
#
_symmetry.space_group_name_H-M   'P 1'
#
loop_
_entity.id
_entity.type
_entity.pdbx_description
1 polymer ?
#
loop_
_entity_poly.entity_id
_entity_poly.type
_entity_poly.pdbx_seq_one_letter_code
_entity_poly.pdbx_strand_id
1 'polypeptide(L)'
;MASAPSPSLGHVLHARLSYNEPVLHFLPEAFALLASPEGGLPPLDPRPALKHASRIADEASYISGDASTQLSWYTRRASLVAIYSAAELHQFTSPRTAHAFLDSLLTGSSALKQSVDEVQLFSSYVLQSWKGILQSKGIL
;
A
#
# COMPACT_ATOMS: atom_id res chain seq x y z
N MET A 1 -16.12 32.28 8.91
CA MET A 1 -16.63 30.97 8.42
C MET A 1 -15.76 29.90 9.05
N ALA A 2 -16.33 29.01 9.88
CA ALA A 2 -15.55 27.95 10.51
C ALA A 2 -15.18 26.90 9.44
N SER A 3 -13.89 26.60 9.28
CA SER A 3 -13.43 25.51 8.41
C SER A 3 -13.94 24.18 8.96
N ALA A 4 -14.47 23.31 8.10
CA ALA A 4 -14.85 21.95 8.50
C ALA A 4 -13.63 21.22 9.09
N PRO A 5 -13.81 20.37 10.13
CA PRO A 5 -12.71 19.61 10.71
C PRO A 5 -12.11 18.65 9.67
N SER A 6 -10.79 18.53 9.63
CA SER A 6 -10.10 17.57 8.76
C SER A 6 -10.53 16.13 9.09
N PRO A 7 -10.76 15.27 8.08
CA PRO A 7 -11.10 13.87 8.31
C PRO A 7 -9.94 13.12 8.97
N SER A 8 -10.24 12.06 9.70
CA SER A 8 -9.20 11.20 10.28
C SER A 8 -8.41 10.50 9.17
N LEU A 9 -7.13 10.23 9.44
CA LEU A 9 -6.26 9.50 8.51
C LEU A 9 -6.86 8.14 8.11
N GLY A 10 -7.40 7.39 9.07
CA GLY A 10 -8.08 6.13 8.79
C GLY A 10 -9.24 6.32 7.81
N HIS A 11 -10.08 7.33 8.02
CA HIS A 11 -11.20 7.61 7.10
C HIS A 11 -10.73 7.89 5.66
N VAL A 12 -9.65 8.68 5.49
CA VAL A 12 -9.09 8.99 4.17
C VAL A 12 -8.56 7.73 3.48
N LEU A 13 -7.83 6.89 4.21
CA LEU A 13 -7.25 5.67 3.65
C LEU A 13 -8.31 4.59 3.36
N HIS A 14 -9.36 4.50 4.18
CA HIS A 14 -10.53 3.65 3.89
C HIS A 14 -11.20 4.10 2.59
N ALA A 15 -11.51 5.39 2.45
CA ALA A 15 -12.11 5.92 1.23
C ALA A 15 -11.25 5.62 -0.01
N ARG A 16 -9.92 5.76 0.13
CA ARG A 16 -8.99 5.42 -0.95
C ARG A 16 -9.02 3.93 -1.29
N LEU A 17 -9.04 3.02 -0.31
CA LEU A 17 -9.15 1.58 -0.57
C LEU A 17 -10.47 1.21 -1.24
N SER A 18 -11.59 1.87 -0.91
CA SER A 18 -12.87 1.58 -1.55
C SER A 18 -12.90 1.89 -3.05
N TYR A 19 -12.05 2.81 -3.54
CA TYR A 19 -11.93 3.07 -4.99
C TYR A 19 -11.36 1.88 -5.78
N ASN A 20 -10.72 0.94 -5.11
CA ASN A 20 -10.22 -0.27 -5.72
C ASN A 20 -11.34 -1.30 -5.97
N GLU A 21 -12.46 -1.23 -5.22
CA GLU A 21 -13.55 -2.23 -5.22
C GLU A 21 -14.08 -2.59 -6.61
N PRO A 22 -14.37 -1.61 -7.52
CA PRO A 22 -14.92 -1.92 -8.84
C PRO A 22 -13.96 -2.70 -9.75
N VAL A 23 -12.66 -2.65 -9.47
CA VAL A 23 -11.59 -3.18 -10.33
C VAL A 23 -10.70 -4.22 -9.62
N LEU A 24 -11.11 -4.71 -8.44
CA LEU A 24 -10.30 -5.64 -7.62
C LEU A 24 -9.74 -6.83 -8.38
N HIS A 25 -10.52 -7.39 -9.30
CA HIS A 25 -10.14 -8.55 -10.11
C HIS A 25 -9.01 -8.25 -11.10
N PHE A 26 -8.81 -6.99 -11.48
CA PHE A 26 -7.71 -6.56 -12.34
C PHE A 26 -6.45 -6.16 -11.56
N LEU A 27 -6.56 -5.84 -10.27
CA LEU A 27 -5.44 -5.29 -9.50
C LEU A 27 -4.22 -6.21 -9.41
N PRO A 28 -4.35 -7.54 -9.25
CA PRO A 28 -3.18 -8.42 -9.30
C PRO A 28 -2.40 -8.31 -10.61
N GLU A 29 -3.08 -8.26 -11.75
CA GLU A 29 -2.44 -8.09 -13.06
C GLU A 29 -1.91 -6.66 -13.24
N ALA A 30 -2.65 -5.64 -12.80
CA ALA A 30 -2.19 -4.26 -12.84
C ALA A 30 -0.91 -4.05 -12.02
N PHE A 31 -0.81 -4.67 -10.84
CA PHE A 31 0.41 -4.65 -10.02
C PHE A 31 1.54 -5.47 -10.64
N ALA A 32 1.21 -6.60 -11.29
CA ALA A 32 2.17 -7.38 -12.07
C ALA A 32 2.79 -6.54 -13.20
N LEU A 33 1.98 -5.78 -13.91
CA LEU A 33 2.44 -4.85 -14.94
C LEU A 33 3.20 -3.67 -14.33
N LEU A 34 2.72 -3.13 -13.20
CA LEU A 34 3.34 -1.97 -12.53
C LEU A 34 4.76 -2.26 -12.04
N ALA A 35 5.05 -3.50 -11.63
CA ALA A 35 6.39 -3.91 -11.27
C ALA A 35 7.12 -4.70 -12.37
N SER A 36 6.57 -4.74 -13.59
CA SER A 36 7.32 -5.20 -14.76
C SER A 36 8.28 -4.10 -15.22
N PRO A 37 9.56 -4.40 -15.51
CA PRO A 37 10.50 -3.41 -16.02
C PRO A 37 10.09 -2.93 -17.43
N GLU A 38 10.21 -1.63 -17.71
CA GLU A 38 10.09 -1.11 -19.09
C GLU A 38 11.29 -1.54 -19.97
N GLY A 39 12.37 -2.05 -19.36
CA GLY A 39 13.52 -2.66 -20.02
C GLY A 39 14.63 -3.04 -19.04
N GLY A 40 15.41 -4.09 -19.36
CA GLY A 40 16.57 -4.54 -18.60
C GLY A 40 16.28 -5.50 -17.43
N LEU A 41 17.33 -6.09 -16.87
CA LEU A 41 17.33 -6.85 -15.61
C LEU A 41 17.43 -5.87 -14.42
N PRO A 42 16.80 -6.12 -13.26
CA PRO A 42 16.13 -7.35 -12.80
C PRO A 42 14.69 -7.53 -13.31
N PRO A 43 14.11 -8.74 -13.21
CA PRO A 43 12.76 -9.05 -13.71
C PRO A 43 11.61 -8.34 -12.97
N LEU A 44 11.91 -7.56 -11.93
CA LEU A 44 10.93 -6.86 -11.09
C LEU A 44 11.44 -5.46 -10.73
N ASP A 45 10.60 -4.44 -10.93
CA ASP A 45 10.85 -3.07 -10.52
C ASP A 45 9.80 -2.59 -9.50
N PRO A 46 10.10 -2.54 -8.19
CA PRO A 46 9.14 -2.10 -7.18
C PRO A 46 8.95 -0.57 -7.13
N ARG A 47 9.79 0.22 -7.84
CA ARG A 47 9.78 1.69 -7.73
C ARG A 47 8.44 2.31 -8.11
N PRO A 48 7.74 1.88 -9.17
CA PRO A 48 6.43 2.45 -9.53
C PRO A 48 5.37 2.17 -8.45
N ALA A 49 5.34 0.98 -7.87
CA ALA A 49 4.44 0.62 -6.77
C ALA A 49 4.74 1.45 -5.50
N LEU A 50 6.02 1.60 -5.15
CA LEU A 50 6.44 2.45 -4.03
C LEU A 50 6.08 3.92 -4.27
N LYS A 51 6.22 4.42 -5.50
CA LYS A 51 5.83 5.78 -5.87
C LYS A 51 4.33 6.01 -5.73
N HIS A 52 3.52 5.04 -6.14
CA HIS A 52 2.06 5.04 -5.94
C HIS A 52 1.70 5.12 -4.45
N ALA A 53 2.23 4.23 -3.63
CA ALA A 53 1.98 4.22 -2.19
C ALA A 53 2.50 5.51 -1.51
N SER A 54 3.65 6.04 -1.94
CA SER A 54 4.22 7.30 -1.45
C SER A 54 3.31 8.49 -1.73
N ARG A 55 2.70 8.53 -2.92
CA ARG A 55 1.74 9.58 -3.28
C ARG A 55 0.48 9.51 -2.44
N ILE A 56 -0.06 8.31 -2.22
CA ILE A 56 -1.24 8.11 -1.38
C ILE A 56 -0.94 8.48 0.06
N ALA A 57 0.21 8.07 0.59
CA ALA A 57 0.66 8.49 1.89
C ALA A 57 0.74 10.01 1.96
N ASP A 58 1.30 10.68 0.93
CA ASP A 58 1.44 12.14 0.83
C ASP A 58 0.09 12.89 0.86
N GLU A 59 -0.83 12.48 0.01
CA GLU A 59 -2.18 13.03 -0.09
C GLU A 59 -2.97 12.76 1.21
N ALA A 60 -2.86 11.56 1.78
CA ALA A 60 -3.59 11.20 2.99
C ALA A 60 -3.20 12.05 4.21
N SER A 61 -1.90 12.24 4.49
CA SER A 61 -1.55 13.14 5.61
C SER A 61 -1.79 14.61 5.31
N TYR A 62 -1.79 15.04 4.04
CA TYR A 62 -2.22 16.40 3.68
C TYR A 62 -3.71 16.61 4.02
N ILE A 63 -4.58 15.71 3.57
CA ILE A 63 -6.02 15.77 3.81
C ILE A 63 -6.34 15.65 5.31
N SER A 64 -5.62 14.80 6.05
CA SER A 64 -5.83 14.63 7.49
C SER A 64 -5.23 15.74 8.35
N GLY A 65 -4.61 16.77 7.76
CA GLY A 65 -4.04 17.91 8.49
C GLY A 65 -2.80 17.56 9.32
N ASP A 66 -1.93 16.69 8.83
CA ASP A 66 -0.70 16.31 9.52
C ASP A 66 0.26 17.49 9.69
N ALA A 67 0.64 17.75 10.94
CA ALA A 67 1.56 18.82 11.34
C ALA A 67 3.00 18.32 11.57
N SER A 68 3.34 17.11 11.14
CA SER A 68 4.69 16.54 11.29
C SER A 68 5.73 17.36 10.54
N THR A 69 6.88 17.62 11.18
CA THR A 69 7.98 18.42 10.60
C THR A 69 9.32 17.70 10.70
N GLN A 70 10.26 18.06 9.82
CA GLN A 70 11.64 17.55 9.81
C GLN A 70 11.69 16.01 9.77
N LEU A 71 12.43 15.33 10.66
CA LEU A 71 12.56 13.88 10.65
C LEU A 71 11.23 13.14 10.91
N SER A 72 10.35 13.71 11.72
CA SER A 72 9.05 13.09 12.02
C SER A 72 8.15 12.96 10.78
N TRP A 73 8.30 13.87 9.82
CA TRP A 73 7.64 13.81 8.53
C TRP A 73 8.07 12.58 7.74
N TYR A 74 9.38 12.35 7.59
CA TYR A 74 9.92 11.21 6.85
C TYR A 74 9.50 9.87 7.48
N THR A 75 9.62 9.75 8.81
CA THR A 75 9.23 8.53 9.52
C THR A 75 7.74 8.25 9.37
N ARG A 76 6.90 9.28 9.50
CA ARG A 76 5.44 9.13 9.36
C ARG A 76 5.06 8.71 7.94
N ARG A 77 5.61 9.35 6.91
CA ARG A 77 5.32 8.99 5.51
C ARG A 77 5.82 7.58 5.19
N ALA A 78 7.01 7.20 5.61
CA ALA A 78 7.53 5.85 5.41
C ALA A 78 6.63 4.79 6.06
N SER A 79 6.14 5.05 7.29
CA SER A 79 5.19 4.17 7.97
C SER A 79 3.87 4.06 7.21
N LEU A 80 3.31 5.18 6.73
CA LEU A 80 2.07 5.17 5.97
C LEU A 80 2.19 4.48 4.61
N VAL A 81 3.35 4.61 3.95
CA VAL A 81 3.66 3.85 2.73
C VAL A 81 3.59 2.36 3.00
N ALA A 82 4.23 1.89 4.07
CA ALA A 82 4.22 0.48 4.44
C ALA A 82 2.80 -0.01 4.79
N ILE A 83 2.08 0.71 5.65
CA ILE A 83 0.72 0.38 6.08
C ILE A 83 -0.24 0.29 4.89
N TYR A 84 -0.25 1.32 4.05
CA TYR A 84 -1.15 1.36 2.90
C TYR A 84 -0.80 0.26 1.88
N SER A 85 0.48 0.06 1.59
CA SER A 85 0.92 -1.00 0.67
C SER A 85 0.47 -2.38 1.16
N ALA A 86 0.64 -2.68 2.46
CA ALA A 86 0.20 -3.92 3.06
C ALA A 86 -1.33 -4.10 2.97
N ALA A 87 -2.10 -3.04 3.29
CA ALA A 87 -3.55 -3.09 3.21
C ALA A 87 -4.08 -3.27 1.78
N GLU A 88 -3.49 -2.58 0.80
CA GLU A 88 -3.90 -2.67 -0.61
C GLU A 88 -3.62 -4.06 -1.19
N LEU A 89 -2.48 -4.67 -0.88
CA LEU A 89 -2.21 -6.03 -1.33
C LEU A 89 -3.01 -7.10 -0.59
N HIS A 90 -3.28 -6.91 0.70
CA HIS A 90 -4.22 -7.76 1.43
C HIS A 90 -5.63 -7.69 0.81
N GLN A 91 -6.01 -6.53 0.28
CA GLN A 91 -7.28 -6.35 -0.45
C GLN A 91 -7.39 -7.24 -1.68
N PHE A 92 -6.27 -7.63 -2.32
CA PHE A 92 -6.29 -8.47 -3.53
C PHE A 92 -6.83 -9.87 -3.25
N THR A 93 -6.56 -10.42 -2.05
CA THR A 93 -6.92 -11.80 -1.71
C THR A 93 -8.03 -11.87 -0.67
N SER A 94 -8.13 -10.84 0.18
CA SER A 94 -9.08 -10.77 1.28
C SER A 94 -9.80 -9.41 1.32
N PRO A 95 -10.55 -9.04 0.25
CA PRO A 95 -11.14 -7.71 0.12
C PRO A 95 -12.10 -7.36 1.27
N ARG A 96 -12.84 -8.35 1.78
CA ARG A 96 -13.80 -8.16 2.89
C ARG A 96 -13.14 -7.75 4.21
N THR A 97 -11.87 -8.04 4.40
CA THR A 97 -11.15 -7.75 5.65
C THR A 97 -10.08 -6.66 5.50
N ALA A 98 -9.96 -6.04 4.32
CA ALA A 98 -8.95 -5.01 4.05
C ALA A 98 -9.06 -3.78 4.95
N HIS A 99 -10.27 -3.29 5.20
CA HIS A 99 -10.54 -2.17 6.09
C HIS A 99 -10.14 -2.47 7.55
N ALA A 100 -10.55 -3.63 8.06
CA ALA A 100 -10.18 -4.07 9.41
C ALA A 100 -8.67 -4.30 9.54
N PHE A 101 -8.03 -4.84 8.50
CA PHE A 101 -6.59 -5.03 8.46
C PHE A 101 -5.85 -3.69 8.47
N LEU A 102 -6.27 -2.72 7.65
CA LEU A 102 -5.75 -1.35 7.68
C LEU A 102 -5.86 -0.72 9.08
N ASP A 103 -7.01 -0.85 9.74
CA ASP A 103 -7.21 -0.31 11.10
C ASP A 103 -6.28 -0.97 12.12
N SER A 104 -6.07 -2.29 12.00
CA SER A 104 -5.14 -3.02 12.85
C SER A 104 -3.69 -2.55 12.65
N LEU A 105 -3.29 -2.23 11.42
CA LEU A 105 -1.98 -1.70 11.09
C LEU A 105 -1.81 -0.25 11.55
N LEU A 106 -2.82 0.59 11.40
CA LEU A 106 -2.78 1.98 11.91
C LEU A 106 -2.64 1.98 13.43
N THR A 107 -3.40 1.14 14.13
CA THR A 107 -3.33 0.99 15.59
C THR A 107 -2.01 0.35 16.03
N GLY A 108 -1.54 -0.66 15.29
CA GLY A 108 -0.30 -1.37 15.53
C GLY A 108 0.94 -0.53 15.24
N SER A 109 0.92 0.32 14.22
CA SER A 109 2.05 1.18 13.83
C SER A 109 2.36 2.29 14.84
N SER A 110 1.34 2.77 15.57
CA SER A 110 1.58 3.58 16.78
C SER A 110 2.36 2.82 17.86
N ALA A 111 2.34 1.48 17.86
CA ALA A 111 3.10 0.61 18.76
C ALA A 111 4.39 0.02 18.14
N LEU A 112 4.46 -0.13 16.81
CA LEU A 112 5.50 -0.86 16.05
C LEU A 112 6.46 0.10 15.32
N LYS A 113 7.12 0.98 16.07
CA LYS A 113 8.06 1.97 15.52
C LYS A 113 9.38 1.35 14.98
N GLN A 114 9.49 0.04 14.75
CA GLN A 114 10.81 -0.59 14.54
C GLN A 114 10.95 -1.87 13.68
N SER A 115 9.94 -2.43 13.01
CA SER A 115 10.13 -3.72 12.31
C SER A 115 10.03 -3.64 10.79
N VAL A 116 11.18 -3.87 10.14
CA VAL A 116 11.39 -4.09 8.70
C VAL A 116 10.97 -5.52 8.29
N ASP A 117 10.69 -6.39 9.26
CA ASP A 117 10.46 -7.84 9.08
C ASP A 117 9.17 -8.18 8.31
N GLU A 118 8.17 -7.32 8.33
CA GLU A 118 6.90 -7.54 7.60
C GLU A 118 7.05 -7.37 6.08
N VAL A 119 8.04 -6.58 5.63
CA VAL A 119 8.38 -6.41 4.21
C VAL A 119 8.89 -7.72 3.60
N GLN A 120 9.54 -8.58 4.39
CA GLN A 120 10.00 -9.89 3.94
C GLN A 120 8.86 -10.90 3.75
N LEU A 121 7.93 -10.98 4.71
CA LEU A 121 6.75 -11.84 4.62
C LEU A 121 5.88 -11.45 3.42
N PHE A 122 5.71 -10.15 3.20
CA PHE A 122 4.97 -9.60 2.08
C PHE A 122 5.65 -9.81 0.72
N SER A 123 6.97 -9.62 0.66
CA SER A 123 7.77 -9.88 -0.55
C SER A 123 7.62 -11.32 -1.04
N SER A 124 7.65 -12.30 -0.12
CA SER A 124 7.45 -13.71 -0.48
C SER A 124 6.05 -14.02 -1.01
N TYR A 125 5.01 -13.37 -0.50
CA TYR A 125 3.64 -13.52 -1.00
C TYR A 125 3.47 -12.95 -2.40
N VAL A 126 4.00 -11.74 -2.63
CA VAL A 126 4.00 -11.09 -3.95
C VAL A 126 4.76 -11.94 -4.97
N LEU A 127 5.96 -12.40 -4.63
CA LEU A 127 6.76 -13.26 -5.51
C LEU A 127 6.04 -14.57 -5.86
N GLN A 128 5.36 -15.19 -4.90
CA GLN A 128 4.62 -16.43 -5.13
C GLN A 128 3.36 -16.20 -5.98
N SER A 129 2.63 -15.11 -5.76
CA SER A 129 1.49 -14.73 -6.61
C SER A 129 1.91 -14.47 -8.06
N TRP A 130 3.06 -13.82 -8.26
CA TRP A 130 3.61 -13.55 -9.60
C TRP A 130 4.11 -14.82 -10.28
N LYS A 131 4.76 -15.72 -9.55
CA LYS A 131 5.14 -17.05 -10.04
C LYS A 131 3.91 -17.84 -10.51
N GLY A 132 2.80 -17.78 -9.78
CA GLY A 132 1.54 -18.42 -10.17
C GLY A 132 0.95 -17.85 -11.46
N ILE A 133 1.02 -16.53 -11.66
CA ILE A 133 0.55 -15.86 -12.89
C ILE A 133 1.45 -16.22 -14.10
N LEU A 134 2.77 -16.28 -13.91
CA LEU A 134 3.71 -16.67 -14.97
C LEU A 134 3.53 -18.15 -15.39
N GLN A 135 3.28 -19.04 -14.43
CA GLN A 135 2.97 -20.45 -14.70
C GLN A 135 1.61 -20.63 -15.37
N SER A 136 0.60 -19.83 -15.03
CA SER A 136 -0.73 -19.93 -15.66
C SER A 136 -0.76 -19.44 -17.11
N LYS A 137 0.18 -18.58 -17.52
CA LYS A 137 0.35 -18.12 -18.90
C LYS A 137 1.29 -18.99 -19.75
N GLY A 138 1.85 -20.09 -19.19
CA GLY A 138 2.66 -21.06 -19.93
C GLY A 138 4.05 -20.57 -20.36
N ILE A 139 4.60 -19.57 -19.65
CA ILE A 139 5.92 -18.98 -19.93
C ILE A 139 7.05 -19.75 -19.21
N LEU A 140 6.69 -20.63 -18.27
CA LEU A 140 7.55 -21.60 -17.56
C LEU A 140 6.91 -22.98 -17.56
#